data_AF-A0A9D4T2Q8-F1
#
_entry.id   AF-A0A9D4T2Q8-F1
#
_cell.length_a   1.000
_cell.length_b   1.000
_cell.length_c   1.000
_cell.angle_alpha   90.00
_cell.angle_beta   90.00
_cell.angle_gamma   90.00
#
_symmetry.space_group_name_H-M   'P 1'
#
loop_
_entity.id
_entity.type
_entity.pdbx_description
1 polymer ?
#
loop_
_entity_poly.entity_id
_entity_poly.type
_entity_poly.pdbx_seq_one_letter_code
_entity_poly.pdbx_strand_id
1 'polypeptide(L)'
;MKRLASLENKFGHNTKLEEAKSEREWRQITQKTITEASTERWRTSAAKKRSLLLYLKYKLAPDCEPFYRGDRESALLFQARTGSLTTQQRRWELFDADPSCRLCGATEETIQHIMMDCPRLGARAHPTLSLAEYLSLSDDSVDTRVEHTESAKRRLKLWDRLCRQVDKHPDRVQRSDGLVTGRQHVGNDDTNDTDATG
;
A
#
# COMPACT_ATOMS: atom_id res chain seq x y z
N MET A 1 50.52 -12.20 20.81
CA MET A 1 49.82 -11.07 21.46
C MET A 1 49.61 -9.84 20.56
N LYS A 2 50.59 -9.37 19.76
CA LYS A 2 50.46 -8.14 18.94
C LYS A 2 49.25 -8.09 17.96
N ARG A 3 48.80 -9.24 17.45
CA ARG A 3 47.68 -9.33 16.50
C ARG A 3 46.31 -9.09 17.15
N LEU A 4 46.11 -9.58 18.38
CA LEU A 4 44.87 -9.39 19.13
C LEU A 4 44.71 -7.93 19.56
N ALA A 5 45.76 -7.31 20.10
CA ALA A 5 45.76 -5.89 20.44
C ALA A 5 45.49 -5.00 19.22
N SER A 6 46.00 -5.37 18.03
CA SER A 6 45.70 -4.64 16.79
C SER A 6 44.25 -4.82 16.30
N LEU A 7 43.63 -5.98 16.55
CA LEU A 7 42.23 -6.21 16.23
C LEU A 7 41.33 -5.46 17.21
N GLU A 8 41.67 -5.47 18.50
CA GLU A 8 40.96 -4.72 19.54
C GLU A 8 41.05 -3.21 19.31
N ASN A 9 42.19 -2.69 18.85
CA ASN A 9 42.29 -1.26 18.54
C ASN A 9 41.49 -0.87 17.26
N LYS A 10 41.32 -1.81 16.32
CA LYS A 10 40.58 -1.57 15.07
C LYS A 10 39.08 -1.81 15.19
N PHE A 11 38.67 -2.80 15.97
CA PHE A 11 37.31 -3.29 16.07
C PHE A 11 36.70 -3.12 17.47
N GLY A 12 37.50 -2.76 18.47
CA GLY A 12 37.11 -2.55 19.87
C GLY A 12 36.31 -1.27 20.09
N HIS A 13 36.35 -0.33 19.14
CA HIS A 13 35.63 0.93 19.25
C HIS A 13 34.11 0.65 19.17
N ASN A 14 33.42 0.83 20.30
CA ASN A 14 31.98 0.58 20.51
C ASN A 14 31.54 -0.90 20.57
N THR A 15 32.45 -1.87 20.67
CA THR A 15 32.09 -3.26 20.99
C THR A 15 32.12 -3.50 22.48
N LYS A 16 31.00 -3.97 23.03
CA LYS A 16 30.98 -4.58 24.37
C LYS A 16 31.57 -5.99 24.24
N LEU A 17 32.68 -6.22 24.96
CA LEU A 17 33.22 -7.57 25.14
C LEU A 17 32.37 -8.26 26.21
N GLU A 18 31.55 -9.20 25.78
CA GLU A 18 30.71 -9.98 26.67
C GLU A 18 31.50 -11.20 27.15
N GLU A 19 31.67 -11.31 28.47
CA GLU A 19 32.32 -12.46 29.09
C GLU A 19 31.41 -13.68 28.99
N ALA A 20 31.81 -14.65 28.17
CA ALA A 20 31.08 -15.90 27.97
C ALA A 20 31.92 -17.09 28.43
N LYS A 21 31.28 -18.07 29.07
CA LYS A 21 31.94 -19.26 29.62
C LYS A 21 32.16 -20.34 28.57
N SER A 22 31.54 -20.20 27.40
CA SER A 22 31.68 -21.11 26.27
C SER A 22 31.48 -20.38 24.93
N GLU A 23 31.98 -20.97 23.85
CA GLU A 23 31.76 -20.46 22.48
C GLU A 23 30.25 -20.40 22.13
N ARG A 24 29.47 -21.38 22.59
CA ARG A 24 28.02 -21.42 22.37
C ARG A 24 27.33 -20.23 23.04
N GLU A 25 27.66 -19.96 24.29
CA GLU A 25 27.12 -18.83 25.06
C GLU A 25 27.55 -17.51 24.42
N TRP A 26 28.82 -17.39 24.02
CA TRP A 26 29.32 -16.21 23.32
C TRP A 26 28.55 -15.93 22.02
N ARG A 27 28.31 -16.96 21.21
CA ARG A 27 27.54 -16.84 19.96
C ARG A 27 26.10 -16.39 20.23
N GLN A 28 25.45 -16.92 21.26
CA GLN A 28 24.09 -16.54 21.63
C GLN A 28 24.01 -15.09 22.08
N ILE A 29 24.93 -14.66 22.95
CA ILE A 29 25.00 -13.27 23.42
C ILE A 29 25.27 -12.34 22.24
N THR A 30 26.29 -12.64 21.43
CA THR A 30 26.66 -11.84 20.26
C THR A 30 25.50 -11.71 19.28
N GLN A 31 24.82 -12.81 18.96
CA GLN A 31 23.67 -12.79 18.05
C GLN A 31 22.53 -11.93 18.61
N LYS A 32 22.25 -12.04 19.91
CA LYS A 32 21.23 -11.22 20.58
C LYS A 32 21.59 -9.74 20.49
N THR A 33 22.82 -9.36 20.86
CA THR A 33 23.29 -7.97 20.80
C THR A 33 23.21 -7.40 19.38
N ILE A 34 23.61 -8.17 18.36
CA ILE A 34 23.52 -7.76 16.96
C ILE A 34 22.05 -7.58 16.54
N THR A 35 21.18 -8.53 16.89
CA THR A 35 19.75 -8.46 16.56
C THR A 35 19.08 -7.25 17.21
N GLU A 36 19.35 -6.98 18.48
CA GLU A 36 18.80 -5.83 19.22
C GLU A 36 19.29 -4.51 18.62
N ALA A 37 20.60 -4.36 18.40
CA ALA A 37 21.17 -3.14 17.81
C ALA A 37 20.67 -2.90 16.37
N SER A 38 20.53 -3.98 15.57
CA SER A 38 20.00 -3.89 14.21
C SER A 38 18.52 -3.55 14.18
N THR A 39 17.73 -4.13 15.10
CA THR A 39 16.29 -3.85 15.23
C THR A 39 16.07 -2.41 15.66
N GLU A 40 16.82 -1.92 16.65
CA GLU A 40 16.70 -0.53 17.10
C GLU A 40 17.07 0.42 15.96
N ARG A 41 18.24 0.21 15.32
CA ARG A 41 18.66 1.04 14.18
C ARG A 41 17.61 1.05 13.06
N TRP A 42 17.00 -0.09 12.77
CA TRP A 42 15.92 -0.20 11.78
C TRP A 42 14.71 0.63 12.21
N ARG A 43 14.21 0.46 13.45
CA ARG A 43 13.08 1.21 13.99
C ARG A 43 13.34 2.71 13.98
N THR A 44 14.46 3.18 14.51
CA THR A 44 14.78 4.61 14.56
C THR A 44 14.88 5.22 13.16
N SER A 45 15.49 4.49 12.21
CA SER A 45 15.64 4.97 10.82
C SER A 45 14.31 4.99 10.07
N ALA A 46 13.46 4.00 10.31
CA ALA A 46 12.17 3.89 9.68
C ALA A 46 11.17 4.92 10.23
N ALA A 47 11.16 5.17 11.54
CA ALA A 47 10.26 6.12 12.20
C ALA A 47 10.43 7.57 11.68
N LYS A 48 11.61 7.91 11.15
CA LYS A 48 11.87 9.21 10.49
C LYS A 48 11.15 9.37 9.14
N LYS A 49 10.61 8.30 8.56
CA LYS A 49 9.99 8.31 7.22
C LYS A 49 8.47 8.27 7.34
N ARG A 50 7.81 9.37 6.96
CA ARG A 50 6.34 9.49 7.00
C ARG A 50 5.61 8.37 6.23
N SER A 51 6.15 7.93 5.09
CA SER A 51 5.54 6.86 4.29
C SER A 51 5.49 5.51 5.01
N LEU A 52 6.37 5.28 6.00
CA LEU A 52 6.45 4.02 6.74
C LEU A 52 5.59 4.00 8.01
N LEU A 53 4.86 5.08 8.35
CA LEU A 53 4.12 5.14 9.61
C LEU A 53 3.07 4.02 9.74
N LEU A 54 2.33 3.73 8.67
CA LEU A 54 1.40 2.61 8.65
C LEU A 54 2.14 1.28 8.81
N TYR A 55 3.22 1.08 8.07
CA TYR A 55 4.03 -0.15 8.14
C TYR A 55 4.57 -0.41 9.55
N LEU A 56 5.17 0.61 10.18
CA LEU A 56 5.81 0.51 11.50
C LEU A 56 4.83 0.39 12.65
N LYS A 57 3.59 0.84 12.46
CA LYS A 57 2.53 0.59 13.44
C LYS A 57 2.32 -0.90 13.67
N TYR A 58 2.58 -1.74 12.67
CA TYR A 58 2.31 -3.17 12.72
C TYR A 58 3.57 -4.06 12.59
N LYS A 59 4.58 -3.65 11.82
CA LYS A 59 5.83 -4.40 11.67
C LYS A 59 6.74 -4.11 12.86
N LEU A 60 6.85 -5.07 13.79
CA LEU A 60 7.60 -4.88 15.01
C LEU A 60 9.11 -5.10 14.85
N ALA A 61 9.54 -5.94 13.91
CA ALA A 61 10.94 -6.29 13.69
C ALA A 61 11.28 -6.39 12.19
N PRO A 62 12.55 -6.29 11.79
CA PRO A 62 12.98 -6.53 10.43
C PRO A 62 13.12 -8.04 10.17
N ASP A 63 11.99 -8.73 9.97
CA ASP A 63 11.92 -10.16 9.69
C ASP A 63 11.32 -10.47 8.30
N CYS A 64 11.66 -11.66 7.79
CA CYS A 64 11.20 -12.15 6.50
C CYS A 64 9.68 -12.39 6.51
N GLU A 65 9.00 -11.98 5.45
CA GLU A 65 7.58 -12.25 5.27
C GLU A 65 7.40 -13.43 4.31
N PRO A 66 6.65 -14.48 4.70
CA PRO A 66 6.51 -15.70 3.89
C PRO A 66 5.70 -15.47 2.61
N PHE A 67 4.96 -14.36 2.53
CA PHE A 67 4.05 -14.10 1.42
C PHE A 67 4.70 -13.42 0.21
N TYR A 68 5.99 -13.04 0.28
CA TYR A 68 6.69 -12.45 -0.86
C TYR A 68 7.36 -13.54 -1.71
N ARG A 69 6.85 -13.71 -2.94
CA ARG A 69 7.33 -14.74 -3.89
C ARG A 69 8.32 -14.22 -4.94
N GLY A 70 8.77 -12.97 -4.81
CA GLY A 70 9.64 -12.32 -5.80
C GLY A 70 8.93 -11.95 -7.12
N ASP A 71 7.61 -12.13 -7.18
CA ASP A 71 6.77 -11.74 -8.32
C ASP A 71 6.41 -10.23 -8.27
N ARG A 72 5.86 -9.73 -9.37
CA ARG A 72 5.47 -8.31 -9.51
C ARG A 72 4.39 -7.94 -8.50
N GLU A 73 3.47 -8.85 -8.21
CA GLU A 73 2.39 -8.65 -7.24
C GLU A 73 2.93 -8.50 -5.82
N SER A 74 3.96 -9.28 -5.46
CA SER A 74 4.66 -9.15 -4.17
C SER A 74 5.38 -7.80 -4.06
N ALA A 75 6.00 -7.33 -5.15
CA ALA A 75 6.61 -6.00 -5.18
C ALA A 75 5.57 -4.89 -4.99
N LEU A 76 4.43 -4.96 -5.68
CA LEU A 76 3.32 -4.01 -5.51
C LEU A 76 2.76 -4.04 -4.08
N LEU A 77 2.56 -5.21 -3.50
CA LEU A 77 2.09 -5.36 -2.12
C LEU A 77 3.08 -4.76 -1.12
N PHE A 78 4.38 -5.01 -1.30
CA PHE A 78 5.41 -4.41 -0.45
C PHE A 78 5.40 -2.88 -0.55
N GLN A 79 5.27 -2.34 -1.76
CA GLN A 79 5.16 -0.90 -1.99
C GLN A 79 3.91 -0.31 -1.33
N ALA A 80 2.76 -0.98 -1.42
CA ALA A 80 1.53 -0.57 -0.74
C ALA A 80 1.68 -0.60 0.79
N ARG A 81 2.24 -1.67 1.34
CA ARG A 81 2.49 -1.81 2.79
C ARG A 81 3.42 -0.72 3.34
N THR A 82 4.41 -0.30 2.55
CA THR A 82 5.44 0.68 2.95
C THR A 82 5.14 2.12 2.54
N GLY A 83 3.95 2.38 1.98
CA GLY A 83 3.58 3.71 1.51
C GLY A 83 4.44 4.22 0.34
N SER A 84 5.12 3.33 -0.37
CA SER A 84 6.02 3.66 -1.48
C SER A 84 5.44 3.31 -2.84
N LEU A 85 4.17 2.90 -2.89
CA LEU A 85 3.46 2.68 -4.15
C LEU A 85 3.33 4.00 -4.89
N THR A 86 3.72 4.02 -6.16
CA THR A 86 3.68 5.23 -7.00
C THR A 86 2.25 5.51 -7.48
N THR A 87 1.37 5.85 -6.55
CA THR A 87 0.01 6.31 -6.84
C THR A 87 0.02 7.74 -7.41
N GLN A 88 -1.08 8.22 -7.96
CA GLN A 88 -1.15 9.61 -8.45
C GLN A 88 -0.96 10.63 -7.33
N GLN A 89 -1.53 10.40 -6.13
CA GLN A 89 -1.25 11.25 -4.97
C GLN A 89 0.26 11.28 -4.66
N ARG A 90 0.94 10.12 -4.71
CA ARG A 90 2.38 10.07 -4.46
C ARG A 90 3.19 10.78 -5.55
N ARG A 91 2.73 10.73 -6.79
CA ARG A 91 3.37 11.46 -7.90
C ARG A 91 3.19 12.97 -7.74
N TRP A 92 2.02 13.42 -7.28
CA TRP A 92 1.80 14.81 -6.91
C TRP A 92 2.78 15.26 -5.82
N GLU A 93 2.90 14.51 -4.72
CA GLU A 93 3.83 14.85 -3.63
C GLU A 93 5.30 14.97 -4.07
N LEU A 94 5.72 14.21 -5.09
CA LEU A 94 7.12 14.13 -5.52
C LEU A 94 7.44 15.00 -6.75
N PHE A 95 6.45 15.23 -7.61
CA PHE A 95 6.64 15.80 -8.96
C PHE A 95 5.58 16.82 -9.36
N ASP A 96 4.68 17.22 -8.45
CA ASP A 96 3.57 18.16 -8.70
C ASP A 96 2.66 17.76 -9.89
N ALA A 97 2.48 16.45 -10.08
CA ALA A 97 1.58 15.89 -11.08
C ALA A 97 0.10 15.91 -10.64
N ASP A 98 -0.84 15.63 -11.53
CA ASP A 98 -2.27 15.48 -11.17
C ASP A 98 -2.48 14.31 -10.17
N PRO A 99 -3.03 14.56 -8.96
CA PRO A 99 -3.28 13.54 -7.95
C PRO A 99 -4.50 12.66 -8.26
N SER A 100 -5.32 13.01 -9.25
CA SER A 100 -6.58 12.35 -9.54
C SER A 100 -6.41 10.90 -10.00
N CYS A 101 -7.33 10.03 -9.59
CA CYS A 101 -7.35 8.64 -10.02
C CYS A 101 -7.58 8.52 -11.52
N ARG A 102 -6.59 7.96 -12.22
CA ARG A 102 -6.64 7.76 -13.68
C ARG A 102 -7.71 6.75 -14.13
N LEU A 103 -8.25 5.95 -13.21
CA LEU A 103 -9.28 4.97 -13.54
C LEU A 103 -10.69 5.53 -13.40
N CYS A 104 -10.97 6.22 -12.29
CA CYS A 104 -12.33 6.65 -11.93
C CYS A 104 -12.50 8.16 -11.75
N GLY A 105 -11.45 8.96 -11.91
CA GLY A 105 -11.52 10.43 -11.78
C GLY A 105 -11.69 10.95 -10.35
N ALA A 106 -11.55 10.11 -9.32
CA ALA A 106 -11.56 10.58 -7.93
C ALA A 106 -10.41 11.57 -7.69
N THR A 107 -10.61 12.57 -6.83
CA THR A 107 -9.67 13.68 -6.62
C THR A 107 -8.27 13.24 -6.17
N GLU A 108 -8.18 12.16 -5.40
CA GLU A 108 -6.89 11.64 -4.92
C GLU A 108 -6.81 10.12 -5.10
N GLU A 109 -5.86 9.65 -5.89
CA GLU A 109 -5.48 8.24 -5.93
C GLU A 109 -4.53 7.91 -4.77
N THR A 110 -5.11 7.60 -3.61
CA THR A 110 -4.37 7.13 -2.44
C THR A 110 -4.26 5.61 -2.44
N ILE A 111 -3.40 5.04 -1.58
CA ILE A 111 -3.39 3.57 -1.37
C ILE A 111 -4.75 3.10 -0.87
N GLN A 112 -5.39 3.84 0.03
CA GLN A 112 -6.74 3.53 0.49
C GLN A 112 -7.73 3.50 -0.67
N HIS A 113 -7.68 4.50 -1.55
CA HIS A 113 -8.54 4.55 -2.73
C HIS A 113 -8.34 3.31 -3.61
N ILE A 114 -7.10 2.96 -3.94
CA ILE A 114 -6.81 1.77 -4.76
C ILE A 114 -7.32 0.50 -4.06
N MET A 115 -7.04 0.33 -2.77
CA MET A 115 -7.33 -0.91 -2.06
C MET A 115 -8.81 -1.06 -1.66
N MET A 116 -9.53 0.03 -1.46
CA MET A 116 -10.84 0.01 -0.82
C MET A 116 -11.94 0.68 -1.64
N ASP A 117 -11.64 1.83 -2.26
CA ASP A 117 -12.70 2.75 -2.72
C ASP A 117 -12.86 2.82 -4.24
N CYS A 118 -11.86 2.42 -5.02
CA CYS A 118 -11.88 2.58 -6.46
C CYS A 118 -12.96 1.68 -7.12
N PRO A 119 -14.03 2.26 -7.72
CA PRO A 119 -15.12 1.47 -8.27
C PRO A 119 -14.72 0.70 -9.54
N ARG A 120 -13.69 1.17 -10.25
CA ARG A 120 -13.18 0.52 -11.47
C ARG A 120 -12.40 -0.76 -11.20
N LEU A 121 -12.02 -1.02 -9.95
CA LEU A 121 -11.34 -2.24 -9.53
C LEU A 121 -12.32 -3.31 -9.03
N GLY A 122 -13.63 -3.07 -9.16
CA GLY A 122 -14.67 -3.93 -8.62
C GLY A 122 -14.75 -3.86 -7.09
N ALA A 123 -15.72 -4.59 -6.53
CA ALA A 123 -15.88 -4.71 -5.09
C ALA A 123 -14.62 -5.33 -4.46
N ARG A 124 -14.22 -4.81 -3.30
CA ARG A 124 -13.17 -5.46 -2.50
C ARG A 124 -13.70 -6.78 -1.93
N ALA A 125 -12.83 -7.78 -1.87
CA ALA A 125 -13.17 -9.11 -1.39
C ALA A 125 -13.67 -9.12 0.07
N HIS A 126 -13.18 -8.20 0.90
CA HIS A 126 -13.50 -8.13 2.33
C HIS A 126 -13.94 -6.70 2.70
N PRO A 127 -15.25 -6.40 2.63
CA PRO A 127 -15.78 -5.04 2.76
C PRO A 127 -15.80 -4.49 4.18
N THR A 128 -15.48 -5.30 5.19
CA THR A 128 -15.47 -4.89 6.60
C THR A 128 -14.06 -4.62 7.12
N LEU A 129 -13.02 -5.07 6.42
CA LEU A 129 -11.64 -4.93 6.86
C LEU A 129 -11.16 -3.47 6.77
N SER A 130 -10.30 -3.09 7.69
CA SER A 130 -9.47 -1.89 7.61
C SER A 130 -8.41 -2.04 6.52
N LEU A 131 -7.79 -0.93 6.12
CA LEU A 131 -6.68 -0.94 5.18
C LEU A 131 -5.52 -1.82 5.66
N ALA A 132 -5.22 -1.80 6.97
CA ALA A 132 -4.12 -2.55 7.55
C ALA A 132 -4.36 -4.07 7.46
N GLU A 133 -5.57 -4.52 7.81
CA GLU A 133 -5.97 -5.93 7.70
C GLU A 133 -5.96 -6.38 6.24
N TYR A 134 -6.49 -5.57 5.32
CA TYR A 134 -6.50 -5.89 3.90
C TYR A 134 -5.09 -5.96 3.30
N LEU A 135 -4.14 -5.17 3.81
CA LEU A 135 -2.71 -5.24 3.46
C LEU A 135 -1.94 -6.32 4.24
N SER A 136 -2.63 -7.15 5.02
CA SER A 136 -2.05 -8.23 5.84
C SER A 136 -0.96 -7.74 6.80
N LEU A 137 -1.20 -6.56 7.38
CA LEU A 137 -0.37 -5.98 8.44
C LEU A 137 -0.86 -6.37 9.84
N SER A 138 -2.13 -6.73 10.02
CA SER A 138 -2.67 -7.18 11.30
C SER A 138 -2.15 -8.56 11.72
N ASP A 139 -2.25 -8.82 13.02
CA ASP A 139 -1.88 -10.10 13.64
C ASP A 139 -3.04 -11.10 13.52
N ASP A 140 -3.40 -11.45 12.29
CA ASP A 140 -4.43 -12.44 12.01
C ASP A 140 -3.83 -13.86 12.00
N SER A 141 -4.70 -14.88 12.04
CA SER A 141 -4.29 -16.27 11.81
C SER A 141 -3.55 -16.41 10.46
N VAL A 142 -2.65 -17.40 10.36
CA VAL A 142 -1.84 -17.61 9.15
C VAL A 142 -2.73 -17.75 7.91
N ASP A 143 -3.80 -18.53 7.99
CA ASP A 143 -4.73 -18.76 6.88
C ASP A 143 -5.42 -17.46 6.45
N THR A 144 -5.88 -16.66 7.41
CA THR A 144 -6.47 -15.34 7.17
C THR A 144 -5.49 -14.40 6.49
N ARG A 145 -4.22 -14.36 6.95
CA ARG A 145 -3.17 -13.54 6.33
C ARG A 145 -2.87 -13.97 4.89
N VAL A 146 -2.87 -15.27 4.60
CA VAL A 146 -2.70 -15.79 3.23
C VAL A 146 -3.83 -15.29 2.34
N GLU A 147 -5.08 -15.44 2.78
CA GLU A 147 -6.26 -15.02 2.02
C GLU A 147 -6.22 -13.51 1.73
N HIS A 148 -6.03 -12.69 2.76
CA HIS A 148 -5.92 -11.24 2.64
C HIS A 148 -4.79 -10.83 1.70
N THR A 149 -3.63 -11.49 1.81
CA THR A 149 -2.46 -11.21 0.96
C THR A 149 -2.78 -11.49 -0.51
N GLU A 150 -3.37 -12.65 -0.83
CA GLU A 150 -3.69 -13.00 -2.21
C GLU A 150 -4.82 -12.11 -2.78
N SER A 151 -5.79 -11.70 -1.96
CA SER A 151 -6.80 -10.71 -2.33
C SER A 151 -6.18 -9.34 -2.65
N ALA A 152 -5.29 -8.84 -1.80
CA ALA A 152 -4.58 -7.58 -2.01
C ALA A 152 -3.70 -7.60 -3.27
N LYS A 153 -2.93 -8.69 -3.47
CA LYS A 153 -2.12 -8.91 -4.67
C LYS A 153 -2.95 -8.89 -5.94
N ARG A 154 -4.08 -9.60 -5.97
CA ARG A 154 -4.99 -9.63 -7.12
C ARG A 154 -5.51 -8.24 -7.47
N ARG A 155 -5.89 -7.47 -6.45
CA ARG A 155 -6.39 -6.10 -6.64
C ARG A 155 -5.31 -5.14 -7.15
N LEU A 156 -4.11 -5.18 -6.57
CA LEU A 156 -2.96 -4.37 -7.02
C LEU A 156 -2.52 -4.72 -8.43
N LYS A 157 -2.51 -6.01 -8.79
CA LYS A 157 -2.23 -6.48 -10.15
C LYS A 157 -3.25 -5.92 -11.15
N LEU A 158 -4.53 -5.96 -10.80
CA LEU A 158 -5.59 -5.39 -11.63
C LEU A 158 -5.39 -3.89 -11.84
N TRP A 159 -5.11 -3.15 -10.77
CA TRP A 159 -4.82 -1.71 -10.83
C TRP A 159 -3.61 -1.40 -11.74
N ASP A 160 -2.46 -2.02 -11.51
CA ASP A 160 -1.23 -1.78 -12.31
C ASP A 160 -1.49 -2.11 -13.80
N ARG A 161 -2.26 -3.17 -14.09
CA ARG A 161 -2.66 -3.51 -15.46
C ARG A 161 -3.55 -2.44 -16.10
N LEU A 162 -4.60 -1.99 -15.41
CA LEU A 162 -5.54 -1.00 -15.95
C LEU A 162 -4.86 0.36 -16.16
N CYS A 163 -4.03 0.80 -15.22
CA CYS A 163 -3.26 2.05 -15.38
C CYS A 163 -2.34 1.98 -16.61
N ARG A 164 -1.62 0.86 -16.82
CA ARG A 164 -0.79 0.67 -18.02
C ARG A 164 -1.61 0.67 -19.31
N GLN A 165 -2.87 0.25 -19.28
CA GLN A 165 -3.75 0.31 -20.46
C GLN A 165 -4.17 1.73 -20.78
N VAL A 166 -4.49 2.53 -19.75
CA VAL A 166 -4.77 3.97 -19.89
C VAL A 166 -3.55 4.69 -20.46
N ASP A 167 -2.36 4.42 -19.94
CA ASP A 167 -1.12 5.05 -20.40
C ASP A 167 -0.79 4.71 -21.88
N LYS A 168 -1.19 3.52 -22.35
CA LYS A 168 -1.03 3.11 -23.75
C LYS A 168 -2.08 3.70 -24.69
N HIS A 169 -3.26 4.05 -24.18
CA HIS A 169 -4.41 4.48 -24.97
C HIS A 169 -5.13 5.66 -24.29
N PRO A 170 -4.49 6.84 -24.19
CA PRO A 170 -5.06 7.99 -23.51
C PRO A 170 -6.41 8.44 -24.12
N ASP A 171 -6.56 8.31 -25.44
CA ASP A 171 -7.75 8.78 -26.19
C ASP A 171 -9.04 7.98 -25.92
N ARG A 172 -8.94 6.80 -25.28
CA ARG A 172 -10.12 5.96 -24.97
C ARG A 172 -10.84 6.35 -23.68
N VAL A 173 -10.23 7.18 -22.83
CA VAL A 173 -10.79 7.54 -21.52
C VAL A 173 -11.89 8.60 -21.62
N GLN A 174 -11.95 9.37 -22.72
CA GLN A 174 -12.87 10.52 -22.86
C GLN A 174 -14.31 10.17 -23.30
N ARG A 175 -14.69 8.90 -23.46
CA ARG A 175 -15.98 8.51 -24.09
C ARG A 175 -17.12 8.11 -23.15
N SER A 176 -16.99 8.20 -21.82
CA SER A 176 -18.09 7.80 -20.91
C SER A 176 -18.87 8.92 -20.20
N ASP A 177 -18.48 10.19 -20.36
CA ASP A 177 -19.07 11.29 -19.55
C ASP A 177 -20.05 12.18 -20.35
N GLY A 178 -20.74 11.60 -21.33
CA GLY A 178 -21.66 12.33 -22.20
C GLY A 178 -23.00 11.64 -22.38
N LEU A 179 -23.78 11.46 -21.32
CA LEU A 179 -25.22 11.21 -21.47
C LEU A 179 -26.06 11.78 -20.31
N VAL A 180 -26.07 13.11 -20.18
CA VAL A 180 -27.20 13.85 -19.58
C VAL A 180 -27.43 15.14 -20.37
N THR A 181 -28.38 15.10 -21.30
CA THR A 181 -29.29 16.20 -21.67
C THR A 181 -30.53 15.51 -22.24
N GLY A 182 -31.66 15.45 -21.53
CA GLY A 182 -32.57 16.57 -21.36
C GLY A 182 -33.80 16.32 -22.23
N ARG A 183 -34.91 15.87 -21.62
CA ARG A 183 -36.23 15.99 -22.23
C ARG A 183 -37.18 16.55 -21.18
N GLN A 184 -37.14 17.87 -21.04
CA GLN A 184 -38.24 18.64 -20.48
C GLN A 184 -39.42 18.47 -21.43
N HIS A 185 -40.50 17.86 -20.95
CA HIS A 185 -41.79 17.94 -21.63
C HIS A 185 -42.51 19.15 -21.05
N VAL A 186 -42.36 20.29 -21.73
CA VAL A 186 -43.25 21.43 -21.57
C VAL A 186 -44.42 21.18 -22.52
N GLY A 187 -45.58 20.86 -21.97
CA GLY A 187 -46.85 20.86 -22.69
C GLY A 187 -47.73 21.89 -22.03
N ASN A 188 -47.77 23.08 -22.64
CA ASN A 188 -48.81 24.08 -22.44
C ASN A 188 -49.54 24.27 -23.77
N ASP A 189 -50.77 24.74 -23.63
CA ASP A 189 -51.71 25.24 -24.63
C ASP A 189 -52.62 24.16 -25.24
N ASP A 190 -53.92 24.34 -25.40
CA ASP A 190 -54.92 25.24 -24.82
C ASP A 190 -56.25 24.82 -25.48
N THR A 191 -57.37 25.11 -24.83
CA THR A 191 -58.73 25.25 -25.43
C THR A 191 -59.37 24.02 -26.11
N ASN A 192 -60.53 23.59 -25.58
CA ASN A 192 -61.79 23.89 -26.25
C ASN A 192 -63.00 23.66 -25.32
N ASP A 193 -63.75 24.75 -25.08
CA ASP A 193 -65.16 24.72 -24.72
C ASP A 193 -65.97 24.19 -25.91
N THR A 194 -66.91 23.27 -25.66
CA THR A 194 -68.18 23.17 -26.40
C THR A 194 -69.24 22.47 -25.55
N ASP A 195 -70.14 23.29 -25.00
CA ASP A 195 -71.60 23.16 -24.87
C ASP A 195 -72.33 21.80 -24.83
N ALA A 196 -73.14 21.66 -23.77
CA ALA A 196 -74.59 21.41 -23.74
C ALA A 196 -75.22 20.40 -24.70
N THR A 197 -75.84 19.35 -24.13
CA THR A 197 -77.29 18.99 -24.17
C THR A 197 -77.48 17.49 -24.01
N GLY A 198 -78.41 17.08 -23.13
CA GLY A 198 -78.85 15.70 -22.95
C GLY A 198 -79.23 15.37 -21.51
#